data_AF-A0A951UW80-F1
#
_entry.id   AF-A0A951UW80-F1
#
_cell.length_a   1.000
_cell.length_b   1.000
_cell.length_c   1.000
_cell.angle_alpha   90.00
_cell.angle_beta   90.00
_cell.angle_gamma   90.00
#
_symmetry.space_group_name_H-M   'P 1'
#
loop_
_entity.id
_entity.type
_entity.pdbx_description
1 polymer ?
#
loop_
_entity_poly.entity_id
_entity_poly.type
_entity_poly.pdbx_seq_one_letter_code
_entity_poly.pdbx_strand_id
1 'polypeptide(L)'
;MIESFAPSNFLIAIQQLSPSMLLLSFLMHGLLLVIPLSPSNKPNSVAKKEETPKLSLVPPKSGFFDARKTLVTPITKLPPKDSLPNGTAQIVAQLPPLPPSSGTVTQILPSAPFRLTTTETLPPSSARAVAATQTTLPTSFAVITPTAAPLTSPKVVKKVTFSPVKKTTATVAPFSDFPKYKNAQASSVCAASEIDSKYCQQTSDRLNLVLVFFANKLPALGYKAKKIADKSDVKVFQVSKAEQTQYLHFFVQDEQSTVVLLSQKQVKLKKFNNPVVDTVEKQVFDATFTSLYDELSWSEDLNFSQPGQFAESIPGIENIFGTVLGKTPDEVALIVKTKLEAQGFNASQRSIYGGGYLYEVKKGSFTKYITFAPTVDGTGAIVISWSKPLVELINSQGSQKR
;
A
#
# COMPACT_ATOMS: atom_id res chain seq x y z
N MET A 1 -5.36 -20.14 -24.50
CA MET A 1 -5.73 -21.56 -24.38
C MET A 1 -6.83 -21.64 -23.35
N ILE A 2 -8.03 -22.04 -23.74
CA ILE A 2 -9.13 -22.32 -22.80
C ILE A 2 -9.00 -23.80 -22.51
N GLU A 3 -8.43 -24.16 -21.36
CA GLU A 3 -8.41 -25.55 -20.92
C GLU A 3 -9.84 -25.94 -20.57
N SER A 4 -10.42 -26.79 -21.40
CA SER A 4 -11.70 -27.43 -21.12
C SER A 4 -11.52 -28.34 -19.90
N PHE A 5 -12.16 -28.02 -18.79
CA PHE A 5 -12.26 -28.91 -17.64
C PHE A 5 -13.02 -30.16 -18.06
N ALA A 6 -12.29 -31.26 -18.23
CA ALA A 6 -12.87 -32.56 -18.49
C ALA A 6 -13.65 -33.03 -17.25
N PRO A 7 -14.89 -33.52 -17.39
CA PRO A 7 -15.74 -33.94 -16.26
C PRO A 7 -15.17 -35.12 -15.46
N SER A 8 -14.14 -35.80 -15.97
CA SER A 8 -13.43 -36.87 -15.25
C SER A 8 -12.70 -36.38 -13.99
N ASN A 9 -12.22 -35.14 -13.98
CA ASN A 9 -11.48 -34.60 -12.83
C ASN A 9 -12.40 -34.29 -11.64
N PHE A 10 -13.68 -34.08 -11.89
CA PHE A 10 -14.67 -33.82 -10.84
C PHE A 10 -14.96 -35.08 -10.00
N LEU A 11 -15.03 -36.24 -10.64
CA LEU A 11 -15.31 -37.50 -9.93
C LEU A 11 -14.14 -37.92 -9.02
N ILE A 12 -12.90 -37.63 -9.41
CA ILE A 12 -11.71 -37.89 -8.59
C ILE A 12 -11.68 -36.99 -7.36
N ALA A 13 -12.07 -35.71 -7.51
CA ALA A 13 -12.16 -34.78 -6.38
C ALA A 13 -13.22 -35.21 -5.35
N ILE A 14 -14.33 -35.79 -5.81
CA ILE A 14 -15.39 -36.31 -4.92
C ILE A 14 -14.91 -37.55 -4.13
N GLN A 15 -14.06 -38.40 -4.71
CA GLN A 15 -13.52 -39.57 -4.00
C GLN A 15 -12.55 -39.23 -2.87
N GLN A 16 -11.94 -38.04 -2.86
CA GLN A 16 -11.02 -37.61 -1.80
C GLN A 16 -11.72 -36.98 -0.59
N LEU A 17 -13.02 -36.68 -0.68
CA LEU A 17 -13.80 -36.18 0.43
C LEU A 17 -14.17 -37.35 1.35
N SER A 18 -13.83 -37.25 2.64
CA SER A 18 -14.22 -38.27 3.61
C SER A 18 -15.75 -38.38 3.68
N PRO A 19 -16.34 -39.59 3.75
CA PRO A 19 -17.79 -39.77 3.83
C PRO A 19 -18.44 -38.96 4.96
N SER A 20 -17.70 -38.73 6.06
CA SER A 20 -18.11 -37.92 7.20
C SER A 20 -18.30 -36.44 6.88
N MET A 21 -17.45 -35.86 6.02
CA MET A 21 -17.57 -34.45 5.59
C MET A 21 -18.79 -34.25 4.67
N LEU A 22 -19.08 -35.25 3.85
CA LEU A 22 -20.21 -35.23 2.93
C LEU A 22 -21.55 -35.29 3.70
N LEU A 23 -21.62 -36.12 4.75
CA LEU A 23 -22.79 -36.18 5.64
C LEU A 23 -23.01 -34.85 6.39
N LEU A 24 -21.94 -34.23 6.89
CA LEU A 24 -22.02 -32.95 7.59
C LEU A 24 -22.50 -31.81 6.68
N SER A 25 -22.06 -31.81 5.41
CA SER A 25 -22.49 -30.84 4.41
C SER A 25 -23.99 -30.95 4.12
N PHE A 26 -24.51 -32.16 3.94
CA PHE A 26 -25.95 -32.37 3.75
C PHE A 26 -26.77 -31.96 4.97
N LEU A 27 -26.26 -32.20 6.17
CA LEU A 27 -26.95 -31.84 7.40
C LEU A 27 -27.02 -30.32 7.60
N MET A 28 -25.94 -29.60 7.26
CA MET A 28 -25.90 -28.13 7.30
C MET A 28 -26.79 -27.48 6.25
N HIS A 29 -26.77 -27.98 5.01
CA HIS A 29 -27.64 -27.46 3.95
C HIS A 29 -29.12 -27.80 4.21
N GLY A 30 -29.40 -28.97 4.79
CA GLY A 30 -30.75 -29.36 5.20
C GLY A 30 -31.33 -28.41 6.26
N LEU A 31 -30.53 -28.02 7.26
CA LEU A 31 -30.99 -27.11 8.32
C LEU A 31 -31.33 -25.70 7.78
N LEU A 32 -30.62 -25.24 6.75
CA LEU A 32 -30.83 -23.94 6.11
C LEU A 32 -32.16 -23.86 5.34
N LEU A 33 -32.68 -24.98 4.84
CA LEU A 33 -33.97 -25.02 4.13
C LEU A 33 -35.18 -25.06 5.06
N VAL A 34 -35.00 -25.33 6.36
CA VAL A 34 -36.10 -25.42 7.33
C VAL A 34 -36.36 -24.07 8.02
N ILE A 35 -35.56 -23.04 7.78
CA ILE A 35 -35.80 -21.71 8.36
C ILE A 35 -36.99 -21.05 7.63
N PRO A 36 -38.15 -20.87 8.29
CA PRO A 36 -39.29 -20.22 7.66
C PRO A 36 -38.96 -18.74 7.40
N LEU A 37 -38.88 -18.37 6.12
CA LEU A 37 -38.79 -16.98 5.70
C LEU A 37 -40.07 -16.26 6.14
N SER A 38 -39.96 -15.44 7.18
CA SER A 38 -41.06 -14.60 7.63
C SER A 38 -41.45 -13.62 6.51
N PRO A 39 -42.73 -13.53 6.11
CA PRO A 39 -43.16 -12.61 5.07
C PRO A 39 -43.02 -11.17 5.59
N SER A 40 -42.08 -10.43 4.98
CA SER A 40 -41.87 -9.01 5.26
C SER A 40 -43.09 -8.20 4.84
N ASN A 41 -43.53 -7.33 5.75
CA ASN A 41 -44.73 -6.52 5.68
C ASN A 41 -44.77 -5.54 4.48
N LYS A 42 -45.99 -5.36 3.97
CA LYS A 42 -46.39 -4.42 2.90
C LYS A 42 -45.94 -2.96 3.16
N PRO A 43 -45.65 -2.18 2.11
CA PRO A 43 -45.50 -0.74 2.22
C PRO A 43 -46.88 -0.04 2.30
N ASN A 44 -47.02 0.87 3.27
CA ASN A 44 -48.16 1.76 3.40
C ASN A 44 -48.18 2.78 2.25
N SER A 45 -49.28 2.75 1.51
CA SER A 45 -49.74 3.77 0.58
C SER A 45 -50.37 4.93 1.38
N VAL A 46 -49.91 6.15 1.14
CA VAL A 46 -50.68 7.37 1.44
C VAL A 46 -50.72 8.21 0.18
N ALA A 47 -51.91 8.27 -0.39
CA ALA A 47 -52.29 9.16 -1.47
C ALA A 47 -52.47 10.59 -0.95
N LYS A 48 -51.99 11.59 -1.71
CA LYS A 48 -52.57 12.94 -1.72
C LYS A 48 -52.28 13.67 -3.03
N LYS A 49 -53.30 13.63 -3.90
CA LYS A 49 -53.94 14.72 -4.66
C LYS A 49 -53.08 15.88 -5.22
N GLU A 50 -52.91 15.82 -6.55
CA GLU A 50 -53.30 16.83 -7.57
C GLU A 50 -53.01 18.32 -7.34
N GLU A 51 -52.13 18.89 -8.19
CA GLU A 51 -52.45 20.07 -9.02
C GLU A 51 -51.38 20.28 -10.11
N THR A 52 -51.82 20.28 -11.36
CA THR A 52 -51.11 20.78 -12.55
C THR A 52 -51.08 22.31 -12.58
N PRO A 53 -50.01 22.93 -13.12
CA PRO A 53 -50.22 23.60 -14.40
C PRO A 53 -49.09 23.40 -15.42
N LYS A 54 -49.53 23.42 -16.69
CA LYS A 54 -48.73 23.55 -17.92
C LYS A 54 -47.88 24.83 -17.86
N LEU A 55 -46.60 24.78 -18.25
CA LEU A 55 -46.07 25.37 -19.51
C LEU A 55 -44.53 25.38 -19.57
N SER A 56 -44.06 25.26 -20.81
CA SER A 56 -42.78 25.73 -21.37
C SER A 56 -41.55 24.82 -21.31
N LEU A 57 -41.37 24.13 -22.44
CA LEU A 57 -40.13 23.55 -22.96
C LEU A 57 -39.08 24.65 -23.18
N VAL A 58 -37.96 24.60 -22.44
CA VAL A 58 -36.65 25.13 -22.89
C VAL A 58 -35.57 24.19 -22.33
N PRO A 59 -34.65 23.65 -23.14
CA PRO A 59 -33.59 22.77 -22.64
C PRO A 59 -32.56 23.57 -21.84
N PRO A 60 -32.16 23.12 -20.63
CA PRO A 60 -31.07 23.77 -19.91
C PRO A 60 -29.74 23.41 -20.57
N LYS A 61 -29.08 24.42 -21.15
CA LYS A 61 -27.64 24.37 -21.45
C LYS A 61 -26.91 24.10 -20.13
N SER A 62 -26.22 22.97 -20.07
CA SER A 62 -25.32 22.61 -18.97
C SER A 62 -24.12 23.57 -18.94
N GLY A 63 -24.24 24.65 -18.17
CA GLY A 63 -23.14 25.55 -17.83
C GLY A 63 -22.20 24.85 -16.85
N PHE A 64 -21.16 24.22 -17.39
CA PHE A 64 -20.01 23.72 -16.63
C PHE A 64 -18.97 24.86 -16.59
N PHE A 65 -18.73 25.41 -15.39
CA PHE A 65 -17.74 26.45 -15.08
C PHE A 65 -17.95 27.84 -15.73
N ASP A 66 -18.85 28.65 -15.17
CA ASP A 66 -18.80 30.11 -15.36
C ASP A 66 -17.71 30.72 -14.49
N ALA A 67 -16.49 30.71 -15.02
CA ALA A 67 -15.37 31.50 -14.52
C ALA A 67 -15.07 32.62 -15.52
N ARG A 68 -15.78 33.76 -15.43
CA ARG A 68 -15.35 35.10 -15.92
C ARG A 68 -16.46 36.15 -15.71
N LYS A 69 -16.28 37.04 -14.73
CA LYS A 69 -16.41 38.51 -14.85
C LYS A 69 -16.29 39.17 -13.46
N THR A 70 -15.08 39.58 -13.13
CA THR A 70 -14.86 40.80 -12.36
C THR A 70 -13.71 41.54 -13.03
N LEU A 71 -14.13 42.48 -13.87
CA LEU A 71 -13.30 43.52 -14.45
C LEU A 71 -13.23 44.62 -13.37
N VAL A 72 -12.10 44.78 -12.70
CA VAL A 72 -11.81 46.01 -11.95
C VAL A 72 -10.42 46.50 -12.37
N THR A 73 -10.45 47.77 -12.77
CA THR A 73 -9.47 48.63 -13.42
C THR A 73 -8.17 48.83 -12.65
N PRO A 74 -7.07 49.19 -13.35
CA PRO A 74 -5.80 49.55 -12.73
C PRO A 74 -5.82 51.00 -12.25
N ILE A 75 -5.42 51.27 -11.01
CA ILE A 75 -5.11 52.63 -10.54
C ILE A 75 -3.64 52.70 -10.17
N THR A 76 -2.90 53.31 -11.09
CA THR A 76 -1.62 53.96 -10.91
C THR A 76 -1.79 55.16 -9.97
N LYS A 77 -1.06 55.21 -8.84
CA LYS A 77 -0.55 56.46 -8.24
C LYS A 77 0.49 56.17 -7.15
N LEU A 78 1.76 56.40 -7.48
CA LEU A 78 2.78 56.84 -6.51
C LEU A 78 2.40 58.22 -5.96
N PRO A 79 2.74 58.52 -4.69
CA PRO A 79 3.80 59.51 -4.44
C PRO A 79 4.58 59.20 -3.12
N PRO A 80 5.38 60.12 -2.56
CA PRO A 80 6.83 60.23 -2.76
C PRO A 80 7.67 59.87 -1.51
N LYS A 81 8.99 59.78 -1.75
CA LYS A 81 10.06 59.92 -0.75
C LYS A 81 9.75 61.06 0.24
N ASP A 82 9.84 60.78 1.54
CA ASP A 82 10.82 61.41 2.43
C ASP A 82 10.73 60.89 3.87
N SER A 83 11.83 61.09 4.59
CA SER A 83 12.04 61.00 6.04
C SER A 83 12.40 59.63 6.67
N LEU A 84 13.72 59.45 6.80
CA LEU A 84 14.41 58.80 7.92
C LEU A 84 13.79 59.18 9.27
N PRO A 85 13.82 58.25 10.25
CA PRO A 85 14.59 58.58 11.43
C PRO A 85 15.59 57.48 11.81
N ASN A 86 16.79 57.97 12.06
CA ASN A 86 17.91 57.33 12.69
C ASN A 86 17.50 56.79 14.08
N GLY A 87 17.65 55.49 14.31
CA GLY A 87 17.28 54.81 15.55
C GLY A 87 18.17 53.62 15.81
N THR A 88 19.43 53.91 16.16
CA THR A 88 20.40 52.92 16.63
C THR A 88 19.94 52.36 17.99
N ALA A 89 19.31 51.19 17.99
CA ALA A 89 19.13 50.38 19.19
C ALA A 89 20.12 49.21 19.13
N GLN A 90 21.23 49.35 19.85
CA GLN A 90 22.10 48.23 20.20
C GLN A 90 21.30 47.26 21.08
N ILE A 91 20.99 46.08 20.55
CA ILE A 91 20.58 44.94 21.35
C ILE A 91 21.81 44.04 21.50
N VAL A 92 22.54 44.28 22.59
CA VAL A 92 23.51 43.33 23.13
C VAL A 92 22.68 42.27 23.87
N ALA A 93 22.41 41.15 23.22
CA ALA A 93 21.90 39.97 23.92
C ALA A 93 23.09 39.31 24.63
N GLN A 94 23.21 39.61 25.93
CA GLN A 94 24.09 38.92 26.86
C GLN A 94 23.74 37.42 26.89
N LEU A 95 24.73 36.57 26.65
CA LEU A 95 24.65 35.14 26.97
C LEU A 95 24.43 34.98 28.48
N PRO A 96 23.54 34.07 28.92
CA PRO A 96 23.46 33.70 30.32
C PRO A 96 24.77 33.04 30.80
N PRO A 97 25.23 33.31 32.03
CA PRO A 97 26.44 32.71 32.57
C PRO A 97 26.29 31.19 32.72
N LEU A 98 27.32 30.44 32.34
CA LEU A 98 27.41 29.00 32.59
C LEU A 98 27.34 28.73 34.11
N PRO A 99 26.61 27.69 34.54
CA PRO A 99 26.62 27.26 35.93
C PRO A 99 28.03 26.72 36.33
N PRO A 100 28.46 26.93 37.58
CA PRO A 100 29.76 26.49 38.05
C PRO A 100 29.86 24.95 38.09
N SER A 101 30.91 24.43 37.45
CA SER A 101 31.42 23.08 37.65
C SER A 101 31.88 22.93 39.09
N SER A 102 31.15 22.16 39.88
CA SER A 102 31.56 21.69 41.21
C SER A 102 30.75 20.46 41.57
N GLY A 103 31.40 19.30 41.60
CA GLY A 103 30.75 18.04 41.96
C GLY A 103 31.58 16.81 41.64
N THR A 104 32.78 16.73 42.22
CA THR A 104 33.49 15.46 42.38
C THR A 104 32.61 14.52 43.20
N VAL A 105 31.94 13.57 42.55
CA VAL A 105 31.32 12.42 43.22
C VAL A 105 32.25 11.24 43.05
N THR A 106 33.08 11.03 44.06
CA THR A 106 33.74 9.77 44.34
C THR A 106 32.66 8.77 44.72
N GLN A 107 32.18 7.96 43.77
CA GLN A 107 31.35 6.81 44.09
C GLN A 107 32.22 5.56 44.22
N ILE A 108 32.27 5.10 45.45
CA ILE A 108 33.02 3.97 45.96
C ILE A 108 32.48 2.69 45.31
N LEU A 109 33.40 1.95 44.71
CA LEU A 109 33.26 0.61 44.16
C LEU A 109 33.07 -0.41 45.31
N PRO A 110 31.95 -1.16 45.40
CA PRO A 110 31.91 -2.37 46.19
C PRO A 110 32.43 -3.53 45.33
N SER A 111 33.69 -3.90 45.56
CA SER A 111 34.29 -5.14 45.09
C SER A 111 33.57 -6.33 45.73
N ALA A 112 32.73 -7.02 44.96
CA ALA A 112 32.25 -8.36 45.29
C ALA A 112 33.00 -9.39 44.43
N PRO A 113 33.68 -10.38 45.02
CA PRO A 113 34.39 -11.42 44.27
C PRO A 113 33.37 -12.42 43.71
N PHE A 114 33.09 -12.36 42.42
CA PHE A 114 32.47 -13.49 41.72
C PHE A 114 33.52 -14.57 41.50
N ARG A 115 33.41 -15.64 42.29
CA ARG A 115 34.07 -16.92 42.06
C ARG A 115 33.62 -17.48 40.71
N LEU A 116 34.56 -17.64 39.79
CA LEU A 116 34.46 -18.55 38.66
C LEU A 116 34.59 -19.98 39.21
N THR A 117 33.48 -20.71 39.26
CA THR A 117 33.52 -22.16 39.45
C THR A 117 33.47 -22.80 38.06
N THR A 118 34.65 -23.04 37.50
CA THR A 118 34.86 -23.94 36.37
C THR A 118 34.62 -25.37 36.86
N THR A 119 33.49 -25.96 36.50
CA THR A 119 33.32 -27.42 36.60
C THR A 119 33.65 -28.00 35.23
N GLU A 120 34.91 -28.41 35.11
CA GLU A 120 35.45 -29.28 34.09
C GLU A 120 34.81 -30.68 34.25
N THR A 121 34.13 -31.17 33.22
CA THR A 121 33.75 -32.59 33.13
C THR A 121 33.85 -33.03 31.67
N LEU A 122 35.04 -33.54 31.32
CA LEU A 122 35.25 -34.43 30.18
C LEU A 122 34.44 -35.73 30.40
N PRO A 123 33.89 -36.32 29.33
CA PRO A 123 34.30 -37.69 28.99
C PRO A 123 34.40 -37.89 27.45
N PRO A 124 34.73 -39.08 26.93
CA PRO A 124 36.00 -39.31 26.28
C PRO A 124 35.93 -39.27 24.75
N SER A 125 37.09 -38.94 24.18
CA SER A 125 37.53 -39.23 22.82
C SER A 125 37.10 -40.61 22.32
N SER A 126 36.28 -40.63 21.28
CA SER A 126 36.16 -41.78 20.38
C SER A 126 36.63 -41.34 19.00
N ALA A 127 37.85 -41.77 18.68
CA ALA A 127 38.45 -41.61 17.36
C ALA A 127 37.61 -42.35 16.31
N ARG A 128 37.13 -41.62 15.30
CA ARG A 128 36.70 -42.21 14.04
C ARG A 128 37.43 -41.51 12.91
N ALA A 129 38.48 -42.19 12.44
CA ALA A 129 39.16 -41.87 11.20
C ALA A 129 38.13 -41.96 10.06
N VAL A 130 37.98 -40.87 9.30
CA VAL A 130 37.34 -40.90 7.99
C VAL A 130 38.30 -40.22 7.02
N ALA A 131 38.63 -40.98 6.00
CA ALA A 131 39.65 -40.71 5.00
C ALA A 131 39.41 -39.39 4.25
N ALA A 132 40.52 -38.71 3.96
CA ALA A 132 40.56 -37.63 2.98
C ALA A 132 40.32 -38.21 1.58
N THR A 133 39.18 -37.87 0.98
CA THR A 133 38.97 -38.07 -0.45
C THR A 133 39.21 -36.75 -1.15
N GLN A 134 40.38 -36.64 -1.79
CA GLN A 134 40.70 -35.56 -2.73
C GLN A 134 39.76 -35.70 -3.93
N THR A 135 38.89 -34.71 -4.15
CA THR A 135 38.13 -34.59 -5.40
C THR A 135 38.98 -33.84 -6.40
N THR A 136 39.56 -34.58 -7.34
CA THR A 136 40.20 -34.07 -8.54
C THR A 136 39.14 -33.48 -9.49
N LEU A 137 39.43 -32.29 -10.01
CA LEU A 137 38.75 -31.69 -11.15
C LEU A 137 39.01 -32.51 -12.42
N PRO A 138 37.98 -32.86 -13.20
CA PRO A 138 38.15 -33.06 -14.64
C PRO A 138 37.68 -31.82 -15.40
N THR A 139 38.65 -31.07 -15.90
CA THR A 139 38.51 -30.12 -16.99
C THR A 139 38.12 -30.89 -18.27
N SER A 140 36.90 -30.72 -18.78
CA SER A 140 36.58 -31.08 -20.17
C SER A 140 36.02 -29.85 -20.89
N PHE A 141 36.85 -29.31 -21.78
CA PHE A 141 36.42 -28.38 -22.81
C PHE A 141 35.78 -29.21 -23.93
N ALA A 142 34.45 -29.21 -24.00
CA ALA A 142 33.74 -29.70 -25.18
C ALA A 142 33.73 -28.59 -26.25
N VAL A 143 34.57 -28.76 -27.26
CA VAL A 143 34.54 -28.01 -28.52
C VAL A 143 33.23 -28.33 -29.23
N ILE A 144 32.35 -27.33 -29.37
CA ILE A 144 31.11 -27.45 -30.12
C ILE A 144 31.40 -27.09 -31.57
N THR A 145 31.52 -28.11 -32.42
CA THR A 145 31.60 -27.95 -33.88
C THR A 145 30.21 -27.61 -34.44
N PRO A 146 30.05 -26.55 -35.24
CA PRO A 146 28.77 -26.26 -35.89
C PRO A 146 28.53 -27.22 -37.06
N THR A 147 27.62 -28.18 -36.87
CA THR A 147 27.10 -29.04 -37.94
C THR A 147 26.11 -28.24 -38.79
N ALA A 148 26.49 -27.99 -40.04
CA ALA A 148 25.63 -27.42 -41.06
C ALA A 148 24.44 -28.36 -41.33
N ALA A 149 23.23 -27.86 -41.13
CA ALA A 149 22.00 -28.54 -41.51
C ALA A 149 21.75 -28.42 -43.03
N PRO A 150 21.30 -29.49 -43.70
CA PRO A 150 21.03 -29.48 -45.14
C PRO A 150 19.76 -28.68 -45.47
N LEU A 151 19.85 -27.86 -46.53
CA LEU A 151 18.71 -27.25 -47.20
C LEU A 151 17.75 -28.34 -47.68
N THR A 152 16.51 -28.29 -47.20
CA THR A 152 15.38 -29.01 -47.78
C THR A 152 14.51 -28.06 -48.59
N SER A 153 14.19 -28.52 -49.80
CA SER A 153 13.47 -27.83 -50.87
C SER A 153 12.06 -27.36 -50.50
N PRO A 154 11.53 -26.34 -51.21
CA PRO A 154 10.24 -25.70 -50.92
C PRO A 154 9.06 -26.64 -51.14
N LYS A 155 8.31 -26.90 -50.07
CA LYS A 155 7.03 -27.61 -50.13
C LYS A 155 5.93 -26.62 -50.51
N VAL A 156 5.26 -26.93 -51.62
CA VAL A 156 4.13 -26.22 -52.24
C VAL A 156 3.13 -25.71 -51.19
N VAL A 157 2.96 -24.39 -51.16
CA VAL A 157 1.98 -23.67 -50.34
C VAL A 157 0.57 -23.99 -50.86
N LYS A 158 -0.16 -24.85 -50.16
CA LYS A 158 -1.62 -24.91 -50.29
C LYS A 158 -2.20 -23.65 -49.68
N LYS A 159 -2.97 -22.91 -50.49
CA LYS A 159 -3.76 -21.74 -50.13
C LYS A 159 -4.74 -22.09 -49.00
N VAL A 160 -4.36 -21.78 -47.77
CA VAL A 160 -5.24 -21.86 -46.60
C VAL A 160 -6.17 -20.64 -46.66
N THR A 161 -7.43 -20.90 -46.97
CA THR A 161 -8.51 -19.92 -46.83
C THR A 161 -8.71 -19.66 -45.33
N PHE A 162 -8.19 -18.52 -44.85
CA PHE A 162 -8.45 -18.06 -43.49
C PHE A 162 -9.92 -17.67 -43.34
N SER A 163 -10.66 -18.42 -42.53
CA SER A 163 -11.94 -17.96 -42.00
C SER A 163 -11.70 -16.68 -41.19
N PRO A 164 -12.56 -15.65 -41.29
CA PRO A 164 -12.38 -14.40 -40.57
C PRO A 164 -12.39 -14.67 -39.07
N VAL A 165 -11.20 -14.56 -38.45
CA VAL A 165 -11.04 -14.60 -37.00
C VAL A 165 -11.85 -13.44 -36.43
N LYS A 166 -12.95 -13.78 -35.76
CA LYS A 166 -13.77 -12.85 -34.99
C LYS A 166 -12.83 -12.15 -34.00
N LYS A 167 -12.51 -10.89 -34.28
CA LYS A 167 -11.61 -10.06 -33.49
C LYS A 167 -12.24 -9.88 -32.12
N THR A 168 -11.91 -10.77 -31.18
CA THR A 168 -12.25 -10.62 -29.76
C THR A 168 -11.43 -9.45 -29.25
N THR A 169 -11.97 -8.24 -29.39
CA THR A 169 -11.44 -7.05 -28.74
C THR A 169 -11.44 -7.33 -27.26
N ALA A 170 -10.26 -7.53 -26.67
CA ALA A 170 -10.11 -7.69 -25.24
C ALA A 170 -10.80 -6.50 -24.56
N THR A 171 -11.79 -6.80 -23.72
CA THR A 171 -12.55 -5.79 -22.98
C THR A 171 -11.61 -5.11 -21.99
N VAL A 172 -10.97 -4.01 -22.41
CA VAL A 172 -10.17 -3.17 -21.52
C VAL A 172 -11.09 -2.65 -20.42
N ALA A 173 -10.70 -2.84 -19.16
CA ALA A 173 -11.50 -2.38 -18.03
C ALA A 173 -11.72 -0.85 -18.13
N PRO A 174 -12.97 -0.35 -18.11
CA PRO A 174 -13.26 1.06 -18.44
C PRO A 174 -12.59 2.13 -17.56
N PHE A 175 -12.03 1.73 -16.41
CA PHE A 175 -11.33 2.60 -15.46
C PHE A 175 -9.84 2.27 -15.31
N SER A 176 -9.26 1.47 -16.21
CA SER A 176 -7.82 1.17 -16.16
C SER A 176 -6.95 2.41 -16.45
N ASP A 177 -7.47 3.38 -17.18
CA ASP A 177 -6.82 4.64 -17.54
C ASP A 177 -7.28 5.83 -16.69
N PHE A 178 -7.84 5.58 -15.50
CA PHE A 178 -8.26 6.64 -14.60
C PHE A 178 -7.06 7.52 -14.20
N PRO A 179 -7.15 8.86 -14.29
CA PRO A 179 -6.01 9.74 -14.11
C PRO A 179 -5.50 9.70 -12.66
N LYS A 180 -4.18 9.54 -12.50
CA LYS A 180 -3.50 9.66 -11.21
C LYS A 180 -3.05 11.10 -10.97
N TYR A 181 -3.21 11.58 -9.74
CA TYR A 181 -2.76 12.93 -9.38
C TYR A 181 -1.25 12.90 -9.05
N LYS A 182 -0.46 13.79 -9.66
CA LYS A 182 1.03 13.68 -9.66
C LYS A 182 1.65 13.65 -8.26
N ASN A 183 1.10 14.43 -7.34
CA ASN A 183 1.63 14.58 -5.98
C ASN A 183 0.88 13.70 -4.96
N ALA A 184 0.11 12.71 -5.42
CA ALA A 184 -0.65 11.85 -4.54
C ALA A 184 0.07 10.53 -4.29
N GLN A 185 0.14 10.14 -3.03
CA GLN A 185 0.69 8.88 -2.54
C GLN A 185 -0.45 7.95 -2.09
N ALA A 186 -0.19 6.67 -1.89
CA ALA A 186 -1.19 5.76 -1.34
C ALA A 186 -1.65 6.26 0.05
N SER A 187 -2.96 6.34 0.28
CA SER A 187 -3.49 6.80 1.56
C SER A 187 -3.77 5.63 2.51
N SER A 188 -3.23 5.70 3.72
CA SER A 188 -3.54 4.78 4.81
C SER A 188 -4.99 4.91 5.30
N VAL A 189 -5.62 6.08 5.08
CA VAL A 189 -6.99 6.38 5.52
C VAL A 189 -8.00 5.42 4.90
N CYS A 190 -7.77 4.99 3.66
CA CYS A 190 -8.66 4.05 2.99
C CYS A 190 -8.41 2.58 3.33
N ALA A 191 -7.21 2.23 3.83
CA ALA A 191 -6.89 0.86 4.24
C ALA A 191 -7.81 0.38 5.38
N ALA A 192 -8.28 1.31 6.21
CA ALA A 192 -9.19 1.00 7.32
C ALA A 192 -10.64 0.69 6.89
N SER A 193 -11.01 0.95 5.64
CA SER A 193 -12.43 1.09 5.25
C SER A 193 -13.01 -0.04 4.41
N GLU A 194 -12.29 -1.15 4.20
CA GLU A 194 -12.64 -2.21 3.21
C GLU A 194 -12.79 -1.69 1.77
N ILE A 195 -12.26 -0.50 1.49
CA ILE A 195 -12.31 0.12 0.17
C ILE A 195 -11.08 -0.33 -0.60
N ASP A 196 -11.26 -0.65 -1.88
CA ASP A 196 -10.16 -0.99 -2.78
C ASP A 196 -9.09 0.12 -2.76
N SER A 197 -7.94 -0.22 -2.18
CA SER A 197 -6.84 0.72 -1.92
C SER A 197 -6.21 1.26 -3.19
N LYS A 198 -6.37 0.54 -4.32
CA LYS A 198 -5.75 0.87 -5.60
C LYS A 198 -6.06 2.28 -6.09
N TYR A 199 -7.24 2.79 -5.76
CA TYR A 199 -7.70 4.11 -6.18
C TYR A 199 -7.91 5.08 -5.02
N CYS A 200 -7.29 4.80 -3.87
CA CYS A 200 -7.25 5.74 -2.77
C CYS A 200 -5.86 6.36 -2.63
N GLN A 201 -5.80 7.66 -2.87
CA GLN A 201 -4.56 8.42 -2.85
C GLN A 201 -4.74 9.65 -1.96
N GLN A 202 -3.68 10.10 -1.30
CA GLN A 202 -3.65 11.32 -0.50
C GLN A 202 -2.55 12.24 -1.04
N THR A 203 -2.82 13.53 -1.05
CA THR A 203 -1.85 14.56 -1.43
C THR A 203 -1.89 15.71 -0.42
N SER A 204 -0.76 16.37 -0.21
CA SER A 204 -0.67 17.60 0.59
C SER A 204 -1.24 18.83 -0.13
N ASP A 205 -1.67 18.68 -1.39
CA ASP A 205 -2.30 19.76 -2.14
C ASP A 205 -3.72 20.02 -1.66
N ARG A 206 -4.09 21.31 -1.68
CA ARG A 206 -5.42 21.78 -1.30
C ARG A 206 -6.49 21.25 -2.26
N LEU A 207 -7.67 20.96 -1.72
CA LEU A 207 -8.81 20.40 -2.45
C LEU A 207 -9.12 21.11 -3.78
N ASN A 208 -9.09 22.45 -3.81
CA ASN A 208 -9.40 23.20 -5.02
C ASN A 208 -8.44 22.90 -6.19
N LEU A 209 -7.14 22.70 -5.92
CA LEU A 209 -6.15 22.36 -6.95
C LEU A 209 -6.42 20.96 -7.51
N VAL A 210 -6.68 20.01 -6.61
CA VAL A 210 -7.01 18.63 -6.97
C VAL A 210 -8.30 18.58 -7.79
N LEU A 211 -9.34 19.31 -7.40
CA LEU A 211 -10.59 19.40 -8.15
C LEU A 211 -10.39 19.95 -9.57
N VAL A 212 -9.59 21.01 -9.73
CA VAL A 212 -9.27 21.58 -11.05
C VAL A 212 -8.56 20.57 -11.94
N PHE A 213 -7.62 19.80 -11.39
CA PHE A 213 -6.95 18.74 -12.14
C PHE A 213 -7.95 17.71 -12.68
N PHE A 214 -8.81 17.16 -11.82
CA PHE A 214 -9.77 16.13 -12.25
C PHE A 214 -10.86 16.70 -13.18
N ALA A 215 -11.29 17.95 -12.97
CA ALA A 215 -12.21 18.63 -13.87
C ALA A 215 -11.66 18.75 -15.29
N ASN A 216 -10.34 18.94 -15.44
CA ASN A 216 -9.68 19.03 -16.74
C ASN A 216 -9.35 17.65 -17.33
N LYS A 217 -8.87 16.70 -16.53
CA LYS A 217 -8.39 15.40 -17.00
C LYS A 217 -9.49 14.40 -17.32
N LEU A 218 -10.58 14.39 -16.56
CA LEU A 218 -11.66 13.41 -16.75
C LEU A 218 -12.31 13.54 -18.14
N PRO A 219 -12.73 14.74 -18.61
CA PRO A 219 -13.33 14.87 -19.95
C PRO A 219 -12.36 14.53 -21.07
N ALA A 220 -11.08 14.90 -20.91
CA ALA A 220 -10.04 14.59 -21.90
C ALA A 220 -9.84 13.07 -22.12
N LEU A 221 -10.19 12.25 -21.13
CA LEU A 221 -10.14 10.79 -21.18
C LEU A 221 -11.52 10.14 -21.42
N GLY A 222 -12.52 10.94 -21.83
CA GLY A 222 -13.86 10.47 -22.18
C GLY A 222 -14.76 10.14 -20.98
N TYR A 223 -14.39 10.53 -19.76
CA TYR A 223 -15.25 10.37 -18.59
C TYR A 223 -16.31 11.47 -18.53
N LYS A 224 -17.51 11.10 -18.08
CA LYS A 224 -18.57 12.05 -17.71
C LYS A 224 -18.66 12.12 -16.19
N ALA A 225 -18.60 13.32 -15.62
CA ALA A 225 -18.71 13.51 -14.18
C ALA A 225 -19.99 14.31 -13.84
N LYS A 226 -20.77 13.80 -12.89
CA LYS A 226 -21.96 14.46 -12.33
C LYS A 226 -21.75 14.69 -10.84
N LYS A 227 -21.79 15.93 -10.39
CA LYS A 227 -21.67 16.27 -8.96
C LYS A 227 -22.87 15.72 -8.18
N ILE A 228 -22.62 14.98 -7.10
CA ILE A 228 -23.64 14.44 -6.19
C ILE A 228 -23.66 15.21 -4.87
N ALA A 229 -22.50 15.53 -4.31
CA ALA A 229 -22.39 16.24 -3.04
C ALA A 229 -21.29 17.31 -3.09
N ASP A 230 -21.54 18.43 -2.42
CA ASP A 230 -20.70 19.63 -2.47
C ASP A 230 -20.58 20.28 -1.08
N LYS A 231 -20.03 19.54 -0.12
CA LYS A 231 -19.76 20.06 1.25
C LYS A 231 -18.35 20.64 1.31
N SER A 232 -18.07 21.50 2.28
CA SER A 232 -16.76 22.17 2.39
C SER A 232 -15.59 21.19 2.52
N ASP A 233 -15.82 20.12 3.27
CA ASP A 233 -14.88 19.05 3.62
C ASP A 233 -14.96 17.82 2.70
N VAL A 234 -16.07 17.67 1.98
CA VAL A 234 -16.33 16.50 1.14
C VAL A 234 -16.99 16.88 -0.19
N LYS A 235 -16.37 16.48 -1.30
CA LYS A 235 -16.98 16.53 -2.63
C LYS A 235 -17.17 15.12 -3.16
N VAL A 236 -18.33 14.86 -3.77
CA VAL A 236 -18.61 13.55 -4.37
C VAL A 236 -19.15 13.74 -5.78
N PHE A 237 -18.56 13.02 -6.73
CA PHE A 237 -18.95 13.00 -8.13
C PHE A 237 -19.26 11.57 -8.56
N GLN A 238 -20.32 11.40 -9.35
CA GLN A 238 -20.60 10.19 -10.10
C GLN A 238 -19.81 10.28 -11.41
N VAL A 239 -18.88 9.37 -11.65
CA VAL A 239 -18.05 9.36 -12.86
C VAL A 239 -18.41 8.14 -13.70
N SER A 240 -18.69 8.33 -14.98
CA SER A 240 -19.07 7.24 -15.89
C SER A 240 -18.23 7.20 -17.16
N LYS A 241 -17.96 5.98 -17.63
CA LYS A 241 -17.26 5.67 -18.89
C LYS A 241 -17.66 4.28 -19.37
N ALA A 242 -17.94 4.16 -20.67
CA ALA A 242 -18.41 2.91 -21.30
C ALA A 242 -19.55 2.24 -20.50
N GLU A 243 -20.58 3.02 -20.15
CA GLU A 243 -21.77 2.60 -19.37
C GLU A 243 -21.52 2.18 -17.92
N GLN A 244 -20.26 2.01 -17.51
CA GLN A 244 -19.90 1.79 -16.11
C GLN A 244 -19.86 3.09 -15.33
N THR A 245 -20.24 3.01 -14.06
CA THR A 245 -20.30 4.17 -13.16
C THR A 245 -19.61 3.88 -11.84
N GLN A 246 -18.81 4.83 -11.37
CA GLN A 246 -18.15 4.83 -10.08
C GLN A 246 -18.36 6.17 -9.37
N TYR A 247 -17.95 6.25 -8.12
CA TYR A 247 -18.05 7.43 -7.26
C TYR A 247 -16.65 7.93 -6.94
N LEU A 248 -16.35 9.15 -7.38
CA LEU A 248 -15.13 9.86 -7.06
C LEU A 248 -15.38 10.78 -5.88
N HIS A 249 -14.69 10.50 -4.78
CA HIS A 249 -14.78 11.26 -3.56
C HIS A 249 -13.50 12.05 -3.34
N PHE A 250 -13.66 13.26 -2.82
CA PHE A 250 -12.58 14.11 -2.35
C PHE A 250 -12.86 14.49 -0.91
N PHE A 251 -11.92 14.22 -0.02
CA PHE A 251 -12.00 14.56 1.41
C PHE A 251 -10.87 15.50 1.77
N VAL A 252 -11.17 16.56 2.51
CA VAL A 252 -10.15 17.37 3.16
C VAL A 252 -9.70 16.65 4.44
N GLN A 253 -8.40 16.45 4.59
CA GLN A 253 -7.77 15.91 5.79
C GLN A 253 -6.76 16.94 6.33
N ASP A 254 -6.84 17.24 7.62
CA ASP A 254 -5.95 18.16 8.34
C ASP A 254 -5.84 19.56 7.69
N GLU A 255 -6.96 20.08 7.16
CA GLU A 255 -7.13 21.38 6.49
C GLU A 255 -6.29 21.63 5.22
N GLN A 256 -5.24 20.85 4.99
CA GLN A 256 -4.28 21.09 3.92
C GLN A 256 -4.13 19.92 2.95
N SER A 257 -4.44 18.70 3.37
CA SER A 257 -4.34 17.52 2.52
C SER A 257 -5.69 17.11 1.92
N THR A 258 -5.64 16.45 0.77
CA THR A 258 -6.81 15.95 0.06
C THR A 258 -6.67 14.46 -0.18
N VAL A 259 -7.65 13.68 0.27
CA VAL A 259 -7.79 12.27 -0.08
C VAL A 259 -8.69 12.17 -1.31
N VAL A 260 -8.21 11.51 -2.35
CA VAL A 260 -8.93 11.18 -3.58
C VAL A 260 -9.25 9.69 -3.54
N LEU A 261 -10.54 9.36 -3.64
CA LEU A 261 -11.00 7.99 -3.62
C LEU A 261 -11.96 7.71 -4.77
N LEU A 262 -11.65 6.73 -5.61
CA LEU A 262 -12.59 6.18 -6.58
C LEU A 262 -13.14 4.84 -6.09
N SER A 263 -14.47 4.70 -6.02
CA SER A 263 -15.13 3.48 -5.51
C SER A 263 -16.40 3.13 -6.27
N GLN A 264 -16.79 1.85 -6.24
CA GLN A 264 -18.01 1.37 -6.91
C GLN A 264 -19.29 1.81 -6.21
N LYS A 265 -19.23 2.06 -4.90
CA LYS A 265 -20.36 2.51 -4.07
C LYS A 265 -20.03 3.87 -3.47
N GLN A 266 -21.05 4.70 -3.28
CA GLN A 266 -20.91 5.94 -2.54
C GLN A 266 -20.54 5.61 -1.09
N VAL A 267 -19.38 6.06 -0.63
CA VAL A 267 -18.91 5.80 0.72
C VAL A 267 -19.45 6.90 1.62
N LYS A 268 -20.33 6.52 2.54
CA LYS A 268 -20.75 7.40 3.63
C LYS A 268 -19.67 7.37 4.69
N LEU A 269 -18.65 8.20 4.51
CA LEU A 269 -17.66 8.42 5.56
C LEU A 269 -18.36 9.16 6.69
N LYS A 270 -18.77 8.41 7.71
CA LYS A 270 -18.96 8.99 9.05
C LYS A 270 -17.65 9.69 9.32
N LYS A 271 -17.74 11.01 9.54
CA LYS A 271 -16.60 11.94 9.63
C LYS A 271 -15.35 11.19 10.11
N PHE A 272 -14.25 11.25 9.36
CA PHE A 272 -12.93 10.87 9.84
C PHE A 272 -12.56 11.85 10.97
N ASN A 273 -13.30 11.78 12.08
CA ASN A 273 -13.28 12.70 13.20
C ASN A 273 -12.23 12.31 14.22
N ASN A 274 -11.58 11.17 14.02
CA ASN A 274 -10.22 11.04 14.46
C ASN A 274 -9.38 11.44 13.25
N PRO A 275 -8.86 12.67 13.18
CA PRO A 275 -7.52 12.78 12.63
C PRO A 275 -6.76 11.62 13.30
N VAL A 276 -6.22 10.70 12.50
CA VAL A 276 -5.12 9.90 13.00
C VAL A 276 -4.07 10.97 13.25
N VAL A 277 -4.08 11.53 14.47
CA VAL A 277 -3.08 12.48 14.90
C VAL A 277 -1.84 11.65 14.85
N ASP A 278 -1.09 11.80 13.77
CA ASP A 278 0.20 11.17 13.61
C ASP A 278 0.97 11.57 14.86
N THR A 279 1.16 10.59 15.75
CA THR A 279 1.81 10.86 17.01
C THR A 279 3.21 11.36 16.71
N VAL A 280 3.81 12.11 17.62
CA VAL A 280 5.19 12.61 17.43
C VAL A 280 6.12 11.44 17.09
N GLU A 281 5.89 10.26 17.67
CA GLU A 281 6.62 9.04 17.35
C GLU A 281 6.41 8.57 15.91
N LYS A 282 5.18 8.60 15.37
CA LYS A 282 4.97 8.26 13.95
C LYS A 282 5.70 9.24 13.04
N GLN A 283 5.65 10.54 13.33
CA GLN A 283 6.36 11.54 12.52
C GLN A 283 7.87 11.31 12.54
N VAL A 284 8.45 11.00 13.71
CA VAL A 284 9.88 10.68 13.82
C VAL A 284 10.21 9.36 13.10
N PHE A 285 9.34 8.36 13.16
CA PHE A 285 9.49 7.11 12.41
C PHE A 285 9.54 7.38 10.89
N ASP A 286 8.56 8.11 10.37
CA ASP A 286 8.45 8.45 8.95
C ASP A 286 9.64 9.31 8.48
N ALA A 287 10.07 10.27 9.31
CA ALA A 287 11.26 11.09 9.05
C ALA A 287 12.55 10.25 9.02
N THR A 288 12.64 9.21 9.86
CA THR A 288 13.80 8.30 9.86
C THR A 288 13.91 7.56 8.53
N PHE A 289 12.79 7.06 8.00
CA PHE A 289 12.75 6.40 6.70
C PHE A 289 12.99 7.36 5.53
N THR A 290 12.58 8.62 5.67
CA THR A 290 12.90 9.66 4.70
C THR A 290 14.41 9.90 4.64
N SER A 291 15.09 10.02 5.78
CA SER A 291 16.56 10.14 5.84
C SER A 291 17.27 8.89 5.31
N LEU A 292 16.74 7.70 5.57
CA LEU A 292 17.26 6.45 5.03
C LEU A 292 17.09 6.36 3.51
N TYR A 293 16.13 7.09 2.94
CA TYR A 293 15.92 7.14 1.50
C TYR A 293 17.11 7.76 0.76
N ASP A 294 17.73 8.78 1.34
CA ASP A 294 18.90 9.44 0.76
C ASP A 294 20.21 8.64 0.98
N GLU A 295 20.27 7.82 2.04
CA GLU A 295 21.47 7.06 2.42
C GLU A 295 21.58 5.69 1.75
N LEU A 296 20.46 5.10 1.36
CA LEU A 296 20.39 3.76 0.78
C LEU A 296 19.98 3.86 -0.69
N SER A 297 20.56 3.02 -1.55
CA SER A 297 20.23 2.98 -2.97
C SER A 297 18.91 2.23 -3.20
N TRP A 298 17.78 2.92 -2.99
CA TRP A 298 16.44 2.35 -3.17
C TRP A 298 16.08 2.17 -4.66
N SER A 299 15.35 1.10 -4.94
CA SER A 299 14.65 0.86 -6.19
C SER A 299 13.18 0.58 -5.92
N GLU A 300 12.31 0.97 -6.85
CA GLU A 300 10.88 0.63 -6.81
C GLU A 300 10.60 -0.82 -7.27
N ASP A 301 11.60 -1.53 -7.79
CA ASP A 301 11.45 -2.90 -8.28
C ASP A 301 11.26 -3.90 -7.13
N LEU A 302 10.03 -4.39 -6.95
CA LEU A 302 9.66 -5.34 -5.91
C LEU A 302 9.75 -6.79 -6.43
N ASN A 303 10.92 -7.42 -6.30
CA ASN A 303 11.15 -8.80 -6.72
C ASN A 303 11.32 -9.74 -5.51
N PHE A 304 10.23 -10.00 -4.77
CA PHE A 304 10.26 -10.84 -3.56
C PHE A 304 10.70 -12.27 -3.83
N SER A 305 11.62 -12.81 -3.02
CA SER A 305 11.97 -14.24 -3.01
C SER A 305 10.77 -15.16 -2.72
N GLN A 306 9.80 -14.67 -1.95
CA GLN A 306 8.59 -15.40 -1.56
C GLN A 306 7.32 -14.56 -1.87
N PRO A 307 6.99 -14.31 -3.15
CA PRO A 307 5.93 -13.36 -3.52
C PRO A 307 4.55 -13.77 -3.01
N GLY A 308 4.30 -15.07 -2.83
CA GLY A 308 3.05 -15.58 -2.24
C GLY A 308 2.81 -15.14 -0.79
N GLN A 309 3.84 -14.71 -0.07
CA GLN A 309 3.73 -14.13 1.29
C GLN A 309 3.56 -12.61 1.30
N PHE A 310 3.54 -11.96 0.13
CA PHE A 310 3.41 -10.49 0.03
C PHE A 310 2.35 -10.06 -0.98
N ALA A 311 1.38 -10.93 -1.28
CA ALA A 311 0.28 -10.58 -2.16
C ALA A 311 -0.46 -9.33 -1.64
N GLU A 312 -0.86 -8.42 -2.53
CA GLU A 312 -1.48 -7.12 -2.21
C GLU A 312 -2.72 -7.21 -1.29
N SER A 313 -3.31 -8.40 -1.16
CA SER A 313 -4.46 -8.68 -0.30
C SER A 313 -4.11 -9.02 1.16
N ILE A 314 -2.84 -9.00 1.58
CA ILE A 314 -2.50 -9.33 2.96
C ILE A 314 -2.85 -8.14 3.86
N PRO A 315 -3.86 -8.28 4.73
CA PRO A 315 -4.24 -7.20 5.63
C PRO A 315 -3.05 -6.84 6.52
N GLY A 316 -2.86 -5.55 6.80
CA GLY A 316 -1.86 -5.09 7.76
C GLY A 316 -0.57 -4.55 7.16
N ILE A 317 -0.26 -4.79 5.88
CA ILE A 317 0.79 -4.03 5.17
C ILE A 317 0.36 -2.56 5.16
N GLU A 318 1.26 -1.70 5.64
CA GLU A 318 1.01 -0.26 5.70
C GLU A 318 1.83 0.51 4.67
N ASN A 319 3.11 0.16 4.55
CA ASN A 319 3.98 0.78 3.55
C ASN A 319 5.02 -0.23 3.04
N ILE A 320 5.32 -0.16 1.75
CA ILE A 320 6.45 -0.85 1.11
C ILE A 320 7.40 0.26 0.67
N PHE A 321 8.53 0.39 1.37
CA PHE A 321 9.47 1.48 1.12
C PHE A 321 10.27 1.30 -0.17
N GLY A 322 10.44 0.05 -0.60
CA GLY A 322 11.18 -0.33 -1.82
C GLY A 322 12.25 -1.37 -1.55
N THR A 323 13.16 -1.51 -2.50
CA THR A 323 14.25 -2.49 -2.51
C THR A 323 15.59 -1.78 -2.35
N VAL A 324 16.37 -2.15 -1.34
CA VAL A 324 17.75 -1.69 -1.16
C VAL A 324 18.69 -2.64 -1.88
N LEU A 325 19.38 -2.15 -2.91
CA LEU A 325 20.27 -2.95 -3.75
C LEU A 325 21.66 -3.13 -3.13
N GLY A 326 22.27 -4.29 -3.36
CA GLY A 326 23.66 -4.59 -2.95
C GLY A 326 23.83 -4.79 -1.45
N LYS A 327 22.75 -4.98 -0.70
CA LYS A 327 22.75 -5.25 0.74
C LYS A 327 21.83 -6.41 1.06
N THR A 328 22.31 -7.30 1.94
CA THR A 328 21.51 -8.39 2.48
C THR A 328 20.44 -7.87 3.45
N PRO A 329 19.37 -8.64 3.70
CA PRO A 329 18.37 -8.28 4.71
C PRO A 329 18.95 -7.92 6.08
N ASP A 330 20.00 -8.60 6.51
CA ASP A 330 20.62 -8.41 7.83
C ASP A 330 21.38 -7.09 7.91
N GLU A 331 22.09 -6.72 6.84
CA GLU A 331 22.78 -5.44 6.74
C GLU A 331 21.78 -4.27 6.73
N VAL A 332 20.70 -4.37 5.96
CA VAL A 332 19.65 -3.35 5.93
C VAL A 332 18.95 -3.27 7.27
N ALA A 333 18.62 -4.42 7.88
CA ALA A 333 18.02 -4.46 9.21
C ALA A 333 18.89 -3.77 10.25
N LEU A 334 20.21 -4.02 10.24
CA LEU A 334 21.16 -3.38 11.16
C LEU A 334 21.22 -1.86 10.98
N ILE A 335 21.27 -1.37 9.73
CA ILE A 335 21.29 0.07 9.43
C ILE A 335 20.01 0.75 9.92
N VAL A 336 18.85 0.19 9.54
CA VAL A 336 17.54 0.74 9.90
C VAL A 336 17.34 0.68 11.42
N LYS A 337 17.69 -0.44 12.06
CA LYS A 337 17.65 -0.60 13.52
C LYS A 337 18.49 0.48 14.21
N THR A 338 19.74 0.66 13.79
CA THR A 338 20.65 1.65 14.39
C THR A 338 20.07 3.07 14.30
N LYS A 339 19.50 3.45 13.16
CA LYS A 339 18.88 4.76 12.96
C LYS A 339 17.62 4.96 13.81
N LEU A 340 16.77 3.94 13.90
CA LEU A 340 15.59 3.97 14.77
C LEU A 340 15.98 4.04 16.26
N GLU A 341 16.97 3.26 16.70
CA GLU A 341 17.46 3.29 18.08
C GLU A 341 18.08 4.64 18.45
N ALA A 342 18.79 5.28 17.51
CA ALA A 342 19.29 6.65 17.69
C ALA A 342 18.15 7.68 17.87
N GLN A 343 16.96 7.41 17.34
CA GLN A 343 15.75 8.22 17.54
C GLN A 343 14.95 7.78 18.78
N GLY A 344 15.49 6.88 19.61
CA GLY A 344 14.87 6.41 20.86
C GLY A 344 13.77 5.37 20.67
N PHE A 345 13.71 4.70 19.51
CA PHE A 345 12.89 3.50 19.36
C PHE A 345 13.61 2.26 19.91
N ASN A 346 12.85 1.30 20.40
CA ASN A 346 13.34 -0.05 20.70
C ASN A 346 12.94 -0.98 19.56
N ALA A 347 13.92 -1.57 18.86
CA ALA A 347 13.69 -2.49 17.77
C ALA A 347 14.14 -3.91 18.17
N SER A 348 13.17 -4.81 18.30
CA SER A 348 13.39 -6.19 18.74
C SER A 348 12.94 -7.18 17.66
N GLN A 349 13.80 -8.16 17.35
CA GLN A 349 13.44 -9.22 16.42
C GLN A 349 12.37 -10.13 17.06
N ARG A 350 11.30 -10.42 16.32
CA ARG A 350 10.16 -11.23 16.78
C ARG A 350 10.10 -12.59 16.11
N SER A 351 10.27 -12.65 14.80
CA SER A 351 10.14 -13.88 14.02
C SER A 351 10.84 -13.77 12.66
N ILE A 352 10.64 -14.77 11.81
CA ILE A 352 11.03 -14.77 10.40
C ILE A 352 9.74 -14.77 9.56
N TYR A 353 9.68 -13.94 8.52
CA TYR A 353 8.57 -13.87 7.57
C TYR A 353 9.08 -13.50 6.18
N GLY A 354 8.56 -14.17 5.15
CA GLY A 354 8.92 -13.91 3.76
C GLY A 354 10.40 -14.08 3.43
N GLY A 355 11.07 -14.99 4.13
CA GLY A 355 12.51 -15.25 3.97
C GLY A 355 13.43 -14.28 4.71
N GLY A 356 12.90 -13.37 5.54
CA GLY A 356 13.71 -12.43 6.31
C GLY A 356 13.18 -12.15 7.71
N TYR A 357 13.89 -11.33 8.46
CA TYR A 357 13.55 -11.05 9.86
C TYR A 357 12.40 -10.04 10.00
N LEU A 358 11.47 -10.35 10.91
CA LEU A 358 10.42 -9.45 11.36
C LEU A 358 10.86 -8.79 12.67
N TYR A 359 10.90 -7.47 12.67
CA TYR A 359 11.18 -6.65 13.84
C TYR A 359 9.90 -5.99 14.35
N GLU A 360 9.76 -5.89 15.67
CA GLU A 360 8.82 -5.01 16.33
C GLU A 360 9.58 -3.75 16.81
N VAL A 361 9.09 -2.59 16.40
CA VAL A 361 9.65 -1.28 16.71
C VAL A 361 8.68 -0.53 17.62
N LYS A 362 9.15 -0.13 18.80
CA LYS A 362 8.34 0.51 19.85
C LYS A 362 8.93 1.82 20.34
N LYS A 363 8.08 2.81 20.61
CA LYS A 363 8.42 4.04 21.33
C LYS A 363 7.17 4.58 22.01
N GLY A 364 7.14 4.59 23.35
CA GLY A 364 5.91 4.89 24.09
C GLY A 364 4.76 3.95 23.70
N SER A 365 3.61 4.50 23.30
CA SER A 365 2.46 3.73 22.80
C SER A 365 2.56 3.38 21.30
N PHE A 366 3.52 3.94 20.57
CA PHE A 366 3.71 3.64 19.16
C PHE A 366 4.35 2.26 18.99
N THR A 367 3.71 1.42 18.17
CA THR A 367 4.23 0.10 17.77
C THR A 367 4.06 -0.07 16.26
N LYS A 368 5.13 -0.48 15.59
CA LYS A 368 5.13 -0.93 14.19
C LYS A 368 5.89 -2.22 14.07
N TYR A 369 5.65 -2.92 12.97
CA TYR A 369 6.47 -4.07 12.61
C TYR A 369 7.15 -3.81 11.27
N ILE A 370 8.37 -4.31 11.10
CA ILE A 370 9.14 -4.15 9.87
C ILE A 370 9.68 -5.50 9.45
N THR A 371 9.47 -5.87 8.18
CA THR A 371 10.09 -7.04 7.57
C THR A 371 11.16 -6.57 6.58
N PHE A 372 12.32 -7.24 6.60
CA PHE A 372 13.38 -7.09 5.62
C PHE A 372 13.43 -8.38 4.78
N ALA A 373 12.73 -8.43 3.65
CA ALA A 373 12.60 -9.63 2.84
C ALA A 373 13.69 -9.68 1.75
N PRO A 374 14.36 -10.82 1.49
CA PRO A 374 15.33 -10.90 0.40
C PRO A 374 14.65 -10.85 -0.97
N THR A 375 15.35 -10.26 -1.94
CA THR A 375 14.97 -10.35 -3.36
C THR A 375 15.16 -11.78 -3.89
N VAL A 376 14.53 -12.14 -5.02
CA VAL A 376 14.65 -13.48 -5.65
C VAL A 376 16.10 -13.87 -5.93
N ASP A 377 16.92 -12.91 -6.33
CA ASP A 377 18.34 -13.09 -6.62
C ASP A 377 19.24 -12.98 -5.38
N GLY A 378 18.68 -12.63 -4.22
CA GLY A 378 19.40 -12.48 -2.95
C GLY A 378 20.38 -11.30 -2.89
N THR A 379 20.36 -10.42 -3.89
CA THR A 379 21.28 -9.27 -3.98
C THR A 379 20.77 -8.01 -3.30
N GLY A 380 19.50 -8.02 -2.85
CA GLY A 380 18.87 -6.89 -2.18
C GLY A 380 17.91 -7.29 -1.07
N ALA A 381 17.41 -6.28 -0.38
CA ALA A 381 16.40 -6.44 0.66
C ALA A 381 15.24 -5.47 0.44
N ILE A 382 14.02 -5.98 0.52
CA ILE A 382 12.78 -5.25 0.40
C ILE A 382 12.30 -4.90 1.80
N VAL A 383 12.02 -3.62 2.05
CA VAL A 383 11.64 -3.14 3.38
C VAL A 383 10.14 -2.84 3.41
N ILE A 384 9.44 -3.48 4.34
CA ILE A 384 7.98 -3.41 4.48
C ILE A 384 7.63 -3.08 5.93
N SER A 385 6.73 -2.13 6.14
CA SER A 385 6.13 -1.87 7.45
C SER A 385 4.70 -2.40 7.55
N TRP A 386 4.34 -2.78 8.77
CA TRP A 386 3.04 -3.32 9.11
C TRP A 386 2.44 -2.60 10.31
N SER A 387 1.13 -2.46 10.27
CA SER A 387 0.34 -1.86 11.36
C SER A 387 -0.03 -2.85 12.47
N LYS A 388 0.12 -4.16 12.23
CA LYS A 388 -0.29 -5.24 13.16
C LYS A 388 0.74 -6.37 13.18
N PRO A 389 0.81 -7.15 14.28
CA PRO A 389 1.68 -8.31 14.35
C PRO A 389 1.21 -9.41 13.38
N LEU A 390 2.16 -10.01 12.67
CA LEU A 390 1.90 -11.06 11.65
C LEU A 390 1.20 -12.32 12.20
N VAL A 391 1.36 -12.61 13.50
CA VAL A 391 0.68 -13.75 14.15
C VAL A 391 -0.84 -13.62 14.08
N GLU A 392 -1.38 -12.40 14.21
CA GLU A 392 -2.81 -12.14 14.05
C GLU A 392 -3.23 -12.23 12.57
N LEU A 393 -2.36 -11.79 11.66
CA LEU A 393 -2.63 -11.77 10.22
C LEU A 393 -2.71 -13.17 9.63
N ILE A 394 -1.79 -14.06 9.98
CA ILE A 394 -1.76 -15.45 9.51
C ILE A 394 -2.98 -16.23 10.02
N ASN A 395 -3.35 -16.03 11.29
CA ASN A 395 -4.52 -16.69 11.88
C ASN A 395 -5.85 -16.21 11.26
N SER A 396 -5.94 -14.92 10.88
CA SER A 396 -7.13 -14.39 10.22
C SER A 396 -7.38 -14.99 8.82
N GLN A 397 -6.32 -15.29 8.07
CA GLN A 397 -6.39 -15.90 6.74
C GLN A 397 -6.78 -17.39 6.80
N GLY A 398 -6.31 -18.11 7.82
CA GLY A 398 -6.67 -19.52 8.04
C GLY A 398 -8.17 -19.73 8.34
N SER A 399 -8.83 -18.72 8.91
CA SER A 399 -10.26 -18.78 9.25
C SER A 399 -11.20 -18.47 8.07
N GLN A 400 -10.73 -17.85 6.98
CA GLN A 400 -11.55 -17.59 5.79
C GLN A 400 -11.50 -18.71 4.73
N LYS A 401 -10.57 -19.67 4.88
CA LYS A 401 -10.42 -20.82 3.98
C LYS A 401 -11.11 -22.10 4.50
N ARG A 402 -11.85 -22.02 5.60
CA ARG A 402 -12.75 -23.08 6.10
C ARG A 402 -14.18 -22.58 5.99
#